data_AF-A0AA38IUW2-F1
#
_entry.id   AF-A0AA38IUW2-F1
#
_cell.length_a   1.000
_cell.length_b   1.000
_cell.length_c   1.000
_cell.angle_alpha   90.00
_cell.angle_beta   90.00
_cell.angle_gamma   90.00
#
_symmetry.space_group_name_H-M   'P 1'
#
loop_
_entity.id
_entity.type
_entity.pdbx_description
1 polymer ?
#
loop_
_entity_poly.entity_id
_entity_poly.type
_entity_poly.pdbx_seq_one_letter_code
_entity_poly.pdbx_strand_id
1 'polypeptide(L)'
;MPDIAWPLNMSQHFSPSSQLLIDLLVNSNLSQLVNEPTRYRLNQRPSTLDLILTSDNTSLANLNYLNPFGKSDHVTLKLDLQLCFVARSKTVTLQKKIVDFKKADEYLCTVDWANLLNQPSVDTNWESFKTHLKPATDKYSYTITYKASSSKPWIDNKILKLIKKKRSLWRTFKRTDKEDDYKVHRAFPNRVSSIIKDIKHKYEKNIADQKNPKKFYSYICNKLSGPVRKP
;
A
#
# COMPACT_ATOMS: atom_id res chain seq x y z
N MET A 1 -28.08 15.92 -6.34
CA MET A 1 -28.28 17.28 -6.85
C MET A 1 -28.44 17.21 -8.35
N PRO A 2 -29.66 16.97 -8.83
CA PRO A 2 -29.88 16.57 -10.22
C PRO A 2 -29.86 17.73 -11.24
N ASP A 3 -29.96 18.98 -10.77
CA ASP A 3 -30.14 20.19 -11.59
C ASP A 3 -28.90 21.09 -11.65
N ILE A 4 -27.86 20.84 -10.85
CA ILE A 4 -26.59 21.56 -10.97
C ILE A 4 -25.70 20.86 -12.01
N ALA A 5 -25.44 21.55 -13.12
CA ALA A 5 -24.41 21.16 -14.06
C ALA A 5 -23.05 21.76 -13.65
N TRP A 6 -22.00 20.94 -13.71
CA TRP A 6 -20.62 21.36 -13.48
C TRP A 6 -19.83 21.31 -14.79
N PRO A 7 -18.98 22.31 -15.11
CA PRO A 7 -18.73 23.54 -14.35
C PRO A 7 -19.98 24.43 -14.24
N LEU A 8 -20.06 25.17 -13.14
CA LEU A 8 -21.26 25.92 -12.75
C LEU A 8 -21.64 26.91 -13.87
N ASN A 9 -22.88 26.82 -14.35
CA ASN A 9 -23.44 27.81 -15.25
C ASN A 9 -24.49 28.65 -14.52
N MET A 10 -24.16 29.91 -14.22
CA MET A 10 -25.05 30.84 -13.50
C MET A 10 -26.32 31.22 -14.28
N SER A 11 -26.42 30.85 -15.57
CA SER A 11 -27.60 31.12 -16.39
C SER A 11 -28.71 30.07 -16.26
N GLN A 12 -28.58 29.07 -15.40
CA GLN A 12 -29.58 28.03 -15.17
C GLN A 12 -30.52 28.38 -14.00
N HIS A 13 -31.80 28.00 -14.15
CA HIS A 13 -32.73 28.02 -13.03
C HIS A 13 -32.49 26.80 -12.14
N PHE A 14 -32.06 27.06 -10.90
CA PHE A 14 -31.82 26.03 -9.89
C PHE A 14 -33.02 25.89 -8.96
N SER A 15 -33.24 24.67 -8.47
CA SER A 15 -34.15 24.45 -7.34
C SER A 15 -33.68 25.21 -6.10
N PRO A 16 -34.59 25.51 -5.14
CA PRO A 16 -34.22 26.25 -3.92
C PRO A 16 -33.06 25.60 -3.15
N SER A 17 -33.03 24.28 -3.07
CA SER A 17 -31.94 23.54 -2.40
C SER A 17 -30.61 23.65 -3.14
N SER A 18 -30.64 23.67 -4.47
CA SER A 18 -29.43 23.84 -5.29
C SER A 18 -28.91 25.27 -5.21
N GLN A 19 -29.79 26.26 -5.16
CA GLN A 19 -29.42 27.65 -4.90
C GLN A 19 -28.73 27.81 -3.54
N LEU A 20 -29.27 27.21 -2.47
CA LEU A 20 -28.66 27.26 -1.14
C LEU A 20 -27.22 26.72 -1.12
N LEU A 21 -26.94 25.64 -1.86
CA LEU A 21 -25.58 25.13 -1.97
C LEU A 21 -24.69 26.10 -2.75
N ILE A 22 -25.17 26.64 -3.88
CA ILE A 22 -24.40 27.59 -4.68
C ILE A 22 -24.05 28.82 -3.85
N ASP A 23 -25.03 29.37 -3.12
CA ASP A 23 -24.84 30.51 -2.23
C ASP A 23 -23.81 30.19 -1.14
N LEU A 24 -23.88 29.00 -0.53
CA LEU A 24 -22.89 28.54 0.44
C LEU A 24 -21.48 28.52 -0.17
N LEU A 25 -21.32 27.97 -1.38
CA LEU A 25 -20.02 27.87 -2.05
C LEU A 25 -19.45 29.25 -2.37
N VAL A 26 -20.26 30.14 -2.93
CA VAL A 26 -19.87 31.52 -3.26
C VAL A 26 -19.53 32.31 -2.01
N ASN A 27 -20.38 32.27 -0.98
CA ASN A 27 -20.17 33.01 0.27
C ASN A 27 -18.96 32.49 1.07
N SER A 28 -18.61 31.22 0.90
CA SER A 28 -17.46 30.60 1.57
C SER A 28 -16.17 30.68 0.72
N ASN A 29 -16.21 31.34 -0.44
CA ASN A 29 -15.11 31.37 -1.42
C ASN A 29 -14.58 29.96 -1.76
N LEU A 30 -15.50 29.00 -1.88
CA LEU A 30 -15.20 27.61 -2.25
C LEU A 30 -15.47 27.40 -3.74
N SER A 31 -14.56 26.69 -4.39
CA SER A 31 -14.70 26.26 -5.78
C SER A 31 -14.74 24.74 -5.87
N GLN A 32 -15.49 24.25 -6.86
CA GLN A 32 -15.72 22.84 -7.11
C GLN A 32 -14.84 22.36 -8.27
N LEU A 33 -14.00 21.36 -8.02
CA LEU A 33 -12.97 20.92 -8.97
C LEU A 33 -13.37 19.78 -9.90
N VAL A 34 -14.44 19.04 -9.58
CA VAL A 34 -14.85 17.88 -10.37
C VAL A 34 -15.62 18.35 -11.61
N ASN A 35 -15.07 18.06 -12.77
CA ASN A 35 -15.56 18.48 -14.09
C ASN A 35 -15.99 17.32 -15.00
N GLU A 36 -15.77 16.07 -14.59
CA GLU A 36 -16.24 14.90 -15.33
C GLU A 36 -17.31 14.14 -14.52
N PRO A 37 -18.19 13.37 -15.19
CA PRO A 37 -19.16 12.52 -14.50
C PRO A 37 -18.46 11.57 -13.52
N THR A 38 -19.00 11.47 -12.32
CA THR A 38 -18.45 10.59 -11.28
C THR A 38 -19.22 9.29 -11.14
N ARG A 39 -20.38 9.17 -11.79
CA ARG A 39 -21.22 7.98 -11.77
C ARG A 39 -21.59 7.54 -13.19
N TYR A 40 -21.38 6.25 -13.47
CA TYR A 40 -21.67 5.61 -14.77
C TYR A 40 -22.50 4.34 -14.56
N ARG A 41 -23.74 4.33 -15.07
CA ARG A 41 -24.62 3.16 -15.12
C ARG A 41 -25.06 2.86 -16.55
N LEU A 42 -25.30 1.57 -16.82
CA LEU A 42 -25.94 1.15 -18.07
C LEU A 42 -27.25 1.88 -18.28
N ASN A 43 -27.50 2.34 -19.50
CA ASN A 43 -28.75 2.97 -19.91
C ASN A 43 -29.13 4.20 -19.06
N GLN A 44 -28.18 4.82 -18.37
CA GLN A 44 -28.37 6.08 -17.66
C GLN A 44 -27.35 7.09 -18.16
N ARG A 45 -27.77 8.36 -18.23
CA ARG A 45 -26.85 9.46 -18.51
C ARG A 45 -25.82 9.55 -17.37
N PRO A 46 -24.52 9.64 -17.67
CA PRO A 46 -23.50 9.87 -16.66
C PRO A 46 -23.79 11.15 -15.86
N SER A 47 -23.53 11.13 -14.55
CA SER A 47 -23.81 12.26 -13.66
C SER A 47 -22.65 12.56 -12.72
N THR A 48 -22.46 13.83 -12.37
CA THR A 48 -21.46 14.29 -11.37
C THR A 48 -22.14 14.42 -10.01
N LEU A 49 -21.89 13.44 -9.13
CA LEU A 49 -22.50 13.39 -7.79
C LEU A 49 -21.49 13.54 -6.65
N ASP A 50 -20.22 13.30 -6.94
CA ASP A 50 -19.13 13.43 -5.98
C ASP A 50 -18.43 14.78 -6.23
N LEU A 51 -18.32 15.59 -5.18
CA LEU A 51 -17.78 16.95 -5.25
C LEU A 51 -16.45 17.06 -4.49
N ILE A 52 -15.54 17.89 -4.99
CA ILE A 52 -14.29 18.28 -4.33
C ILE A 52 -14.31 19.80 -4.24
N LEU A 53 -14.55 20.29 -3.03
CA LEU A 53 -14.64 21.71 -2.71
C LEU A 53 -13.31 22.18 -2.09
N THR A 54 -12.79 23.29 -2.58
CA THR A 54 -11.58 23.91 -2.02
C THR A 54 -11.67 25.43 -2.07
N SER A 55 -11.09 26.10 -1.09
CA SER A 55 -10.83 27.54 -1.13
C SER A 55 -9.52 27.89 -1.84
N ASP A 56 -8.63 26.90 -2.01
CA ASP A 56 -7.35 27.07 -2.67
C ASP A 56 -7.15 26.02 -3.77
N ASN A 57 -7.18 26.49 -5.01
CA ASN A 57 -6.96 25.65 -6.19
C ASN A 57 -5.48 25.32 -6.42
N THR A 58 -4.56 26.06 -5.80
CA THR A 58 -3.11 25.87 -5.99
C THR A 58 -2.55 24.73 -5.12
N SER A 59 -3.15 24.50 -3.95
CA SER A 59 -2.82 23.37 -3.06
C SER A 59 -3.18 22.00 -3.64
N LEU A 60 -3.88 21.94 -4.77
CA LEU A 60 -4.42 20.71 -5.36
C LEU A 60 -3.79 20.46 -6.75
N ALA A 61 -3.42 19.21 -7.03
CA ALA A 61 -2.82 18.81 -8.30
C ALA A 61 -3.36 17.47 -8.79
N ASN A 62 -3.29 17.24 -10.12
CA ASN A 62 -3.50 15.94 -10.75
C ASN A 62 -4.81 15.23 -10.37
N LEU A 63 -5.95 15.90 -10.51
CA LEU A 63 -7.25 15.23 -10.39
C LEU A 63 -7.40 14.17 -11.49
N ASN A 64 -7.56 12.91 -11.08
CA ASN A 64 -7.64 11.74 -11.94
C ASN A 64 -8.89 10.91 -11.62
N TYR A 65 -9.62 10.52 -12.67
CA TYR A 65 -10.83 9.70 -12.60
C TYR A 65 -10.50 8.23 -12.87
N LEU A 66 -10.23 7.48 -11.81
CA LEU A 66 -9.87 6.07 -11.86
C LEU A 66 -11.10 5.17 -11.98
N ASN A 67 -10.87 3.91 -12.37
CA ASN A 67 -11.93 2.90 -12.48
C ASN A 67 -12.71 2.76 -11.16
N PRO A 68 -14.02 2.44 -11.21
CA PRO A 68 -14.80 2.14 -10.02
C PRO A 68 -14.18 1.06 -9.13
N PHE A 69 -14.44 1.17 -7.83
CA PHE A 69 -14.11 0.13 -6.86
C PHE A 69 -15.13 -1.00 -6.93
N GLY A 70 -14.64 -2.22 -7.19
CA GLY A 70 -15.48 -3.41 -7.24
C GLY A 70 -16.62 -3.30 -8.25
N LYS A 71 -17.87 -3.44 -7.75
CA LYS A 71 -19.11 -3.35 -8.54
C LYS A 71 -19.75 -1.96 -8.51
N SER A 72 -19.12 -0.99 -7.84
CA SER A 72 -19.60 0.40 -7.79
C SER A 72 -19.77 0.95 -9.21
N ASP A 73 -20.77 1.82 -9.35
CA ASP A 73 -21.01 2.68 -10.50
C ASP A 73 -20.33 4.05 -10.34
N HIS A 74 -19.83 4.38 -9.14
CA HIS A 74 -19.03 5.56 -8.89
C HIS A 74 -17.55 5.34 -9.25
N VAL A 75 -16.99 6.27 -10.02
CA VAL A 75 -15.56 6.34 -10.33
C VAL A 75 -14.78 6.70 -9.07
N THR A 76 -13.49 6.35 -9.06
CA THR A 76 -12.61 6.71 -7.95
C THR A 76 -11.86 7.99 -8.29
N LEU A 77 -12.07 9.04 -7.51
CA LEU A 77 -11.30 10.27 -7.63
C LEU A 77 -9.94 10.10 -6.93
N LYS A 78 -8.85 10.35 -7.65
CA LYS A 78 -7.50 10.47 -7.09
C LYS A 78 -7.02 11.89 -7.32
N LEU A 79 -6.64 12.57 -6.26
CA LEU A 79 -6.14 13.92 -6.23
C LEU A 79 -4.80 13.90 -5.48
N ASP A 80 -3.84 14.69 -5.92
CA ASP A 80 -2.58 14.89 -5.22
C ASP A 80 -2.66 16.24 -4.47
N LEU A 81 -2.38 16.23 -3.16
CA LEU A 81 -2.32 17.46 -2.37
C LEU A 81 -0.89 18.00 -2.41
N GLN A 82 -0.72 19.24 -2.89
CA GLN A 82 0.52 19.99 -2.78
C GLN A 82 0.61 20.57 -1.37
N LEU A 83 1.23 19.81 -0.48
CA LEU A 83 1.41 20.22 0.89
C LEU A 83 2.86 20.64 1.10
N CYS A 84 3.07 21.89 1.50
CA CYS A 84 4.40 22.39 1.84
C CYS A 84 4.78 21.95 3.26
N PHE A 85 5.14 20.69 3.42
CA PHE A 85 5.79 20.20 4.63
C PHE A 85 6.94 19.26 4.28
N VAL A 86 7.93 19.22 5.17
CA VAL A 86 9.03 18.26 5.05
C VAL A 86 8.50 16.87 5.38
N ALA A 87 8.00 16.17 4.36
CA ALA A 87 7.60 14.78 4.46
C ALA A 87 8.85 13.95 4.79
N ARG A 88 9.01 13.53 6.05
CA ARG A 88 10.00 12.51 6.39
C ARG A 88 9.55 11.21 5.73
N SER A 89 10.19 10.85 4.61
CA SER A 89 10.02 9.54 4.01
C SER A 89 10.37 8.49 5.06
N LYS A 90 9.35 7.83 5.63
CA LYS A 90 9.54 6.62 6.44
C LYS A 90 9.87 5.47 5.49
N THR A 91 10.99 5.57 4.78
CA THR A 91 11.61 4.37 4.23
C THR A 91 12.12 3.60 5.43
N VAL A 92 11.38 2.56 5.82
CA VAL A 92 11.81 1.67 6.90
C VAL A 92 12.99 0.88 6.36
N THR A 93 14.18 1.37 6.64
CA THR A 93 15.42 0.66 6.38
C THR A 93 15.65 -0.31 7.52
N LEU A 94 15.78 -1.59 7.18
CA LEU A 94 16.07 -2.64 8.15
C LEU A 94 17.54 -3.04 8.04
N GLN A 95 18.14 -3.32 9.19
CA GLN A 95 19.49 -3.86 9.29
C GLN A 95 19.40 -5.31 9.77
N LYS A 96 20.14 -6.20 9.14
CA LYS A 96 20.31 -7.58 9.59
C LYS A 96 21.79 -7.89 9.68
N LYS A 97 22.24 -8.31 10.86
CA LYS A 97 23.57 -8.87 11.07
C LYS A 97 23.59 -10.31 10.56
N ILE A 98 24.54 -10.62 9.69
CA ILE A 98 24.82 -11.96 9.20
C ILE A 98 26.17 -12.37 9.74
N VAL A 99 26.24 -13.54 10.36
CA VAL A 99 27.46 -14.11 10.93
C VAL A 99 27.91 -15.26 10.04
N ASP A 100 29.17 -15.26 9.63
CA ASP A 100 29.84 -16.44 9.07
C ASP A 100 30.24 -17.36 10.25
N PHE A 101 29.31 -18.23 10.64
CA PHE A 101 29.53 -19.15 11.76
C PHE A 101 30.69 -20.10 11.52
N LYS A 102 31.04 -20.42 10.27
CA LYS A 102 32.16 -21.32 9.98
C LYS A 102 33.49 -20.66 10.33
N LYS A 103 33.71 -19.41 9.89
CA LYS A 103 34.93 -18.67 10.23
C LYS A 103 35.02 -18.31 11.71
N ALA A 104 33.88 -18.01 12.33
CA ALA A 104 33.82 -17.78 13.76
C ALA A 104 34.23 -19.05 14.53
N ASP A 105 33.72 -20.21 14.12
CA ASP A 105 34.07 -21.51 14.69
C ASP A 105 35.56 -21.84 14.50
N GLU A 106 36.09 -21.68 13.28
CA GLU A 106 37.52 -21.88 12.97
C GLU A 106 38.43 -21.04 13.87
N TYR A 107 38.08 -19.78 14.15
CA TYR A 107 38.82 -18.93 15.09
C TYR A 107 38.66 -19.38 16.55
N LEU A 108 37.45 -19.77 16.96
CA LEU A 108 37.22 -20.22 18.33
C LEU A 108 37.93 -21.55 18.61
N CYS A 109 38.13 -22.40 17.60
CA CYS A 109 38.94 -23.61 17.72
C CYS A 109 40.44 -23.33 17.99
N THR A 110 40.96 -22.14 17.70
CA THR A 110 42.36 -21.80 18.02
C THR A 110 42.58 -21.38 19.47
N VAL A 111 41.51 -21.23 20.26
CA VAL A 111 41.57 -20.79 21.65
C VAL A 111 41.75 -22.01 22.55
N ASP A 112 42.71 -21.96 23.47
CA ASP A 112 42.88 -22.98 24.51
C ASP A 112 41.82 -22.81 25.61
N TRP A 113 40.61 -23.33 25.35
CA TRP A 113 39.48 -23.25 26.26
C TRP A 113 39.73 -23.96 27.59
N ALA A 114 40.53 -25.04 27.60
CA ALA A 114 40.78 -25.82 28.80
C ALA A 114 41.54 -24.99 29.84
N ASN A 115 42.53 -24.21 29.38
CA ASN A 115 43.26 -23.28 30.25
C ASN A 115 42.44 -22.02 30.55
N LEU A 116 41.81 -21.43 29.53
CA LEU A 116 41.05 -20.19 29.66
C LEU A 116 39.87 -20.30 30.66
N LEU A 117 39.19 -21.46 30.71
CA LEU A 117 38.00 -21.70 31.52
C LEU A 117 38.31 -22.42 32.85
N ASN A 118 39.58 -22.46 33.28
CA ASN A 118 40.00 -23.08 34.54
C ASN A 118 40.08 -22.07 35.71
N GLN A 119 39.33 -20.97 35.68
CA GLN A 119 39.33 -19.99 36.76
C GLN A 119 38.44 -20.46 37.92
N PRO A 120 38.71 -20.03 39.17
CA PRO A 120 37.96 -20.48 40.35
C PRO A 120 36.49 -20.03 40.37
N SER A 121 36.16 -18.96 39.65
CA SER A 121 34.81 -18.39 39.60
C SER A 121 34.15 -18.66 38.26
N VAL A 122 32.90 -19.12 38.31
CA VAL A 122 32.03 -19.29 37.14
C VAL A 122 31.84 -17.96 36.41
N ASP A 123 31.69 -16.86 37.15
CA ASP A 123 31.54 -15.52 36.56
C ASP A 123 32.79 -15.12 35.78
N THR A 124 33.98 -15.37 36.33
CA THR A 124 35.25 -15.08 35.65
C THR A 124 35.41 -15.91 34.39
N ASN A 125 35.07 -17.21 34.44
CA ASN A 125 35.08 -18.07 33.25
C ASN A 125 34.07 -17.59 32.18
N TRP A 126 32.88 -17.15 32.60
CA TRP A 126 31.86 -16.61 31.69
C TRP A 126 32.31 -15.31 31.02
N GLU A 127 32.95 -14.41 31.75
CA GLU A 127 33.53 -13.19 31.16
C GLU A 127 34.65 -13.52 30.18
N SER A 128 35.58 -14.42 30.53
CA SER A 128 36.64 -14.88 29.62
C SER A 128 36.07 -15.48 28.33
N PHE A 129 35.02 -16.30 28.45
CA PHE A 129 34.31 -16.88 27.32
C PHE A 129 33.71 -15.80 26.40
N LYS A 130 32.93 -14.86 26.96
CA LYS A 130 32.33 -13.75 26.20
C LYS A 130 33.39 -12.90 25.51
N THR A 131 34.54 -12.69 26.16
CA THR A 131 35.65 -11.90 25.64
C THR A 131 36.28 -12.51 24.39
N HIS A 132 36.13 -13.83 24.16
CA HIS A 132 36.61 -14.49 22.95
C HIS A 132 35.48 -14.70 21.93
N LEU A 133 34.27 -15.05 22.41
CA LEU A 133 33.11 -15.27 21.55
C LEU A 133 32.63 -14.00 20.83
N LYS A 134 32.57 -12.87 21.55
CA LYS A 134 32.03 -11.63 20.99
C LYS A 134 32.92 -11.06 19.87
N PRO A 135 34.25 -10.94 20.03
CA PRO A 135 35.12 -10.52 18.94
C PRO A 135 35.13 -11.48 17.77
N ALA A 136 35.08 -12.80 18.00
CA ALA A 136 34.96 -13.78 16.93
C ALA A 136 33.69 -13.55 16.12
N THR A 137 32.56 -13.43 16.81
CA THR A 137 31.26 -13.18 16.17
C THR A 137 31.27 -11.86 15.41
N ASP A 138 31.74 -10.78 16.03
CA ASP A 138 31.75 -9.43 15.44
C ASP A 138 32.69 -9.34 14.22
N LYS A 139 33.89 -9.94 14.30
CA LYS A 139 34.89 -9.96 13.23
C LYS A 139 34.39 -10.67 11.98
N TYR A 140 33.68 -11.78 12.15
CA TYR A 140 33.12 -12.57 11.04
C TYR A 140 31.65 -12.26 10.79
N SER A 141 31.18 -11.11 11.26
CA SER A 141 29.86 -10.59 10.94
C SER A 141 29.93 -9.46 9.92
N TYR A 142 28.88 -9.34 9.13
CA TYR A 142 28.63 -8.16 8.34
C TYR A 142 27.16 -7.76 8.48
N THR A 143 26.90 -6.46 8.40
CA THR A 143 25.54 -5.92 8.44
C THR A 143 25.07 -5.68 7.02
N ILE A 144 23.95 -6.31 6.65
CA ILE A 144 23.24 -5.94 5.44
C ILE A 144 22.14 -4.95 5.75
N THR A 145 22.02 -3.95 4.89
CA THR A 145 20.98 -2.93 4.95
C THR A 145 20.05 -3.14 3.77
N TYR A 146 18.75 -3.27 4.03
CA TYR A 146 17.76 -3.46 2.99
C TYR A 146 16.49 -2.66 3.28
N LYS A 147 15.78 -2.30 2.21
CA LYS A 147 14.51 -1.60 2.30
C LYS A 147 13.42 -2.61 2.66
N ALA A 148 12.63 -2.33 3.70
CA ALA A 148 11.44 -3.11 3.97
C ALA A 148 10.49 -3.01 2.77
N SER A 149 10.15 -4.15 2.16
CA SER A 149 9.18 -4.16 1.08
C SER A 149 7.77 -4.14 1.64
N SER A 150 6.97 -3.16 1.22
CA SER A 150 5.52 -3.15 1.43
C SER A 150 4.78 -4.06 0.44
N SER A 151 5.49 -4.65 -0.53
CA SER A 151 4.88 -5.53 -1.52
C SER A 151 4.41 -6.82 -0.85
N LYS A 152 3.14 -7.15 -1.05
CA LYS A 152 2.60 -8.45 -0.65
C LYS A 152 3.36 -9.56 -1.37
N PRO A 153 3.91 -10.56 -0.67
CA PRO A 153 4.76 -11.60 -1.29
C PRO A 153 4.08 -12.41 -2.39
N TRP A 154 2.75 -12.48 -2.37
CA TRP A 154 1.94 -13.19 -3.36
C TRP A 154 1.53 -12.33 -4.57
N ILE A 155 1.96 -11.06 -4.66
CA ILE A 155 1.74 -10.21 -5.83
C ILE A 155 2.97 -10.27 -6.73
N ASP A 156 2.82 -10.90 -7.90
CA ASP A 156 3.86 -11.02 -8.90
C ASP A 156 3.62 -10.08 -10.10
N ASN A 157 4.55 -10.11 -11.06
CA ASN A 157 4.45 -9.33 -12.30
C ASN A 157 3.22 -9.69 -13.15
N LYS A 158 2.70 -10.93 -13.06
CA LYS A 158 1.49 -11.34 -13.79
C LYS A 158 0.25 -10.64 -13.23
N ILE A 159 0.12 -10.58 -11.90
CA ILE A 159 -0.95 -9.83 -11.23
C ILE A 159 -0.86 -8.34 -11.55
N LEU A 160 0.35 -7.77 -11.54
CA LEU A 160 0.54 -6.36 -11.89
C LEU A 160 0.10 -6.07 -13.34
N LYS A 161 0.37 -6.98 -14.29
CA LYS A 161 -0.14 -6.86 -15.67
C LYS A 161 -1.67 -6.90 -15.72
N LEU A 162 -2.33 -7.76 -14.94
CA LEU A 162 -3.80 -7.80 -14.85
C LEU A 162 -4.39 -6.50 -14.29
N ILE A 163 -3.78 -5.94 -13.24
CA ILE A 163 -4.19 -4.65 -12.66
C ILE A 163 -4.02 -3.52 -13.69
N LYS A 164 -2.90 -3.50 -14.44
CA LYS A 164 -2.67 -2.54 -15.52
C LYS A 164 -3.71 -2.69 -16.64
N LYS A 165 -4.03 -3.93 -17.06
CA LYS A 165 -5.06 -4.20 -18.07
C LYS A 165 -6.44 -3.71 -17.63
N LYS A 166 -6.82 -3.94 -16.37
CA LYS A 166 -8.08 -3.41 -15.81
C LYS A 166 -8.18 -1.88 -15.98
N ARG A 167 -7.11 -1.16 -15.63
CA ARG A 167 -7.02 0.30 -15.79
C ARG A 167 -7.11 0.72 -17.26
N SER A 168 -6.48 -0.04 -18.17
CA SER A 168 -6.52 0.23 -19.61
C SER A 168 -7.92 0.07 -20.22
N LEU A 169 -8.66 -0.97 -19.82
CA LEU A 169 -10.04 -1.20 -20.28
C LEU A 169 -10.95 -0.06 -19.85
N TRP A 170 -10.80 0.41 -18.60
CA TRP A 170 -11.53 1.58 -18.11
C TRP A 170 -11.24 2.84 -18.94
N ARG A 171 -9.96 3.13 -19.21
CA ARG A 171 -9.58 4.27 -20.07
C ARG A 171 -10.14 4.15 -21.49
N THR A 172 -10.25 2.93 -22.01
CA THR A 172 -10.82 2.68 -23.33
C THR A 172 -12.30 3.03 -23.34
N PHE A 173 -13.08 2.47 -22.40
CA PHE A 173 -14.50 2.79 -22.24
C PHE A 173 -14.73 4.29 -22.07
N LYS A 174 -13.98 4.96 -21.17
CA LYS A 174 -14.09 6.43 -20.98
C LYS A 174 -13.86 7.23 -22.26
N ARG A 175 -13.07 6.72 -23.21
CA ARG A 175 -12.77 7.40 -24.48
C ARG A 175 -13.82 7.10 -25.55
N THR A 176 -14.35 5.88 -25.59
CA THR A 176 -15.24 5.42 -26.66
C THR A 176 -16.72 5.59 -26.34
N ASP A 177 -17.07 5.61 -25.05
CA ASP A 177 -18.44 5.60 -24.52
C ASP A 177 -19.31 4.47 -25.10
N LYS A 178 -18.69 3.36 -25.53
CA LYS A 178 -19.38 2.23 -26.13
C LYS A 178 -19.82 1.22 -25.07
N GLU A 179 -21.05 0.76 -25.20
CA GLU A 179 -21.66 -0.27 -24.36
C GLU A 179 -20.83 -1.57 -24.33
N ASP A 180 -20.27 -1.98 -25.47
CA ASP A 180 -19.44 -3.19 -25.54
C ASP A 180 -18.12 -3.03 -24.76
N ASP A 181 -17.49 -1.86 -24.82
CA ASP A 181 -16.29 -1.57 -24.02
C ASP A 181 -16.61 -1.54 -22.52
N TYR A 182 -17.80 -1.05 -22.14
CA TYR A 182 -18.28 -1.12 -20.76
C TYR A 182 -18.47 -2.56 -20.29
N LYS A 183 -19.12 -3.41 -21.10
CA LYS A 183 -19.32 -4.83 -20.79
C LYS A 183 -17.98 -5.56 -20.60
N VAL A 184 -17.01 -5.32 -21.49
CA VAL A 184 -15.66 -5.86 -21.38
C VAL A 184 -14.98 -5.39 -20.09
N HIS A 185 -15.06 -4.09 -19.78
CA HIS A 185 -14.54 -3.55 -18.53
C HIS A 185 -15.25 -4.13 -17.29
N ARG A 186 -16.57 -4.37 -17.32
CA ARG A 186 -17.32 -4.91 -16.17
C ARG A 186 -17.08 -6.39 -15.93
N ALA A 187 -16.89 -7.17 -16.98
CA ALA A 187 -16.63 -8.61 -16.86
C ALA A 187 -15.21 -8.89 -16.32
N PHE A 188 -14.23 -8.05 -16.66
CA PHE A 188 -12.82 -8.27 -16.35
C PHE A 188 -12.46 -8.26 -14.83
N PRO A 189 -12.99 -7.34 -13.99
CA PRO A 189 -12.72 -7.26 -12.55
C PRO A 189 -13.05 -8.52 -11.78
N ASN A 190 -14.15 -9.21 -12.12
CA ASN A 190 -14.56 -10.43 -11.41
C ASN A 190 -13.46 -11.51 -11.52
N ARG A 191 -12.93 -11.70 -12.73
CA ARG A 191 -11.84 -12.65 -12.99
C ARG A 191 -10.57 -12.25 -12.24
N VAL A 192 -10.19 -10.96 -12.29
CA VAL A 192 -8.97 -10.49 -11.59
C VAL A 192 -9.10 -10.61 -10.08
N SER A 193 -10.26 -10.27 -9.51
CA SER A 193 -10.53 -10.41 -8.09
C SER A 193 -10.49 -11.87 -7.63
N SER A 194 -11.03 -12.81 -8.42
CA SER A 194 -10.90 -14.24 -8.13
C SER A 194 -9.43 -14.67 -8.14
N ILE A 195 -8.69 -14.37 -9.21
CA ILE A 195 -7.27 -14.72 -9.34
C ILE A 195 -6.44 -14.21 -8.15
N ILE A 196 -6.66 -12.97 -7.71
CA ILE A 196 -5.94 -12.40 -6.56
C ILE A 196 -6.29 -13.14 -5.26
N LYS A 197 -7.56 -13.52 -5.06
CA LYS A 197 -7.98 -14.31 -3.90
C LYS A 197 -7.35 -15.70 -3.93
N ASP A 198 -7.38 -16.38 -5.08
CA ASP A 198 -6.85 -17.73 -5.24
C ASP A 198 -5.34 -17.78 -5.01
N ILE A 199 -4.60 -16.81 -5.55
CA ILE A 199 -3.15 -16.72 -5.36
C ILE A 199 -2.81 -16.42 -3.89
N LYS A 200 -3.56 -15.52 -3.23
CA LYS A 200 -3.39 -15.25 -1.81
C LYS A 200 -3.65 -16.51 -0.98
N HIS A 201 -4.74 -17.22 -1.26
CA HIS A 201 -5.10 -18.45 -0.57
C HIS A 201 -4.02 -19.54 -0.78
N LYS A 202 -3.54 -19.72 -2.01
CA LYS A 202 -2.45 -20.67 -2.30
C LYS A 202 -1.17 -20.33 -1.56
N TYR A 203 -0.83 -19.05 -1.44
CA TYR A 203 0.31 -18.59 -0.66
C TYR A 203 0.13 -18.89 0.84
N GLU A 204 -1.03 -18.56 1.40
CA GLU A 204 -1.36 -18.82 2.82
C GLU A 204 -1.34 -20.32 3.12
N LYS A 205 -1.94 -21.14 2.25
CA LYS A 205 -1.93 -22.60 2.35
C LYS A 205 -0.51 -23.15 2.28
N ASN A 206 0.33 -22.66 1.37
CA ASN A 206 1.72 -23.07 1.29
C ASN A 206 2.51 -22.77 2.58
N ILE A 207 2.23 -21.66 3.27
CA ILE A 207 2.83 -21.36 4.57
C ILE A 207 2.33 -22.34 5.64
N ALA A 208 1.04 -22.64 5.65
CA ALA A 208 0.43 -23.55 6.63
C ALA A 208 0.93 -25.00 6.45
N ASP A 209 1.08 -25.46 5.21
CA ASP A 209 1.51 -26.82 4.88
C ASP A 209 3.04 -27.02 5.05
N GLN A 210 3.81 -25.93 5.19
CA GLN A 210 5.26 -26.01 5.39
C GLN A 210 5.60 -26.48 6.81
N LYS A 211 6.46 -27.51 6.93
CA LYS A 211 7.03 -27.98 8.21
C LYS A 211 7.97 -26.96 8.90
N ASN A 212 8.16 -25.77 8.34
CA ASN A 212 9.04 -24.74 8.91
C ASN A 212 8.23 -23.76 9.78
N PRO A 213 8.24 -23.89 11.12
CA PRO A 213 7.45 -23.05 12.00
C PRO A 213 7.84 -21.57 11.91
N LYS A 214 9.10 -21.24 11.57
CA LYS A 214 9.57 -19.85 11.51
C LYS A 214 8.81 -19.03 10.47
N LYS A 215 8.47 -19.62 9.32
CA LYS A 215 7.73 -18.93 8.25
C LYS A 215 6.28 -18.70 8.65
N PHE A 216 5.67 -19.66 9.32
CA PHE A 216 4.32 -19.52 9.88
C PHE A 216 4.27 -18.41 10.93
N TYR A 217 5.13 -18.45 11.95
CA TYR A 217 5.17 -17.41 12.98
C TYR A 217 5.51 -16.03 12.40
N SER A 218 6.45 -15.96 11.45
CA SER A 218 6.73 -14.69 10.75
C SER A 218 5.50 -14.13 10.04
N TYR A 219 4.72 -14.98 9.38
CA TYR A 219 3.48 -14.56 8.72
C TYR A 219 2.43 -14.04 9.72
N ILE A 220 2.21 -14.77 10.82
CA ILE A 220 1.25 -14.41 11.87
C ILE A 220 1.66 -13.12 12.58
N CYS A 221 2.92 -13.00 13.01
CA CYS A 221 3.42 -11.79 13.65
C CYS A 221 3.24 -10.57 12.73
N ASN A 222 3.55 -10.67 11.43
CA ASN A 222 3.33 -9.58 10.49
C ASN A 222 1.85 -9.23 10.29
N LYS A 223 0.92 -10.17 10.48
CA LYS A 223 -0.53 -9.93 10.39
C LYS A 223 -1.11 -9.31 11.66
N LEU A 224 -0.64 -9.73 12.82
CA LEU A 224 -1.12 -9.29 14.12
C LEU A 224 -0.46 -7.97 14.56
N SER A 225 0.69 -7.59 13.98
CA SER A 225 1.38 -6.31 14.21
C SER A 225 0.69 -5.10 13.55
N GLY A 226 -0.62 -5.17 13.29
CA GLY A 226 -1.39 -3.95 13.05
C GLY A 226 -1.26 -3.02 14.27
N PRO A 227 -1.40 -1.69 14.13
CA PRO A 227 -1.31 -0.79 15.27
C PRO A 227 -2.33 -1.25 16.31
N VAL A 228 -1.84 -1.78 17.43
CA VAL A 228 -2.64 -1.96 18.63
C VAL A 228 -3.07 -0.55 19.00
N ARG A 229 -4.32 -0.19 18.68
CA ARG A 229 -4.95 0.97 19.30
C ARG A 229 -4.97 0.64 20.79
N LYS A 230 -4.05 1.27 21.53
CA LYS A 230 -4.18 1.29 22.98
C LYS A 230 -5.54 1.97 23.27
N PRO A 231 -6.36 1.41 24.17
CA PRO A 231 -7.62 2.02 24.58
C PRO A 231 -7.37 3.43 25.13
#